data_AF-A0A7S0F9R1-F1
#
_entry.id   AF-A0A7S0F9R1-F1
#
_cell.length_a   1.000
_cell.length_b   1.000
_cell.length_c   1.000
_cell.angle_alpha   90.00
_cell.angle_beta   90.00
_cell.angle_gamma   90.00
#
_symmetry.space_group_name_H-M   'P 1'
#
loop_
_entity.id
_entity.type
_entity.pdbx_description
1 polymer ?
#
loop_
_entity_poly.entity_id
_entity_poly.type
_entity_poly.pdbx_seq_one_letter_code
_entity_poly.pdbx_strand_id
1 'polypeptide(L)'
;MDMLDEEITMPKASDLTFCAKVVRGHAKHPRLLAPKFAGKATFGVQHYAGCVQYSCDGFLEKNADRLPSEDAVGLLLASSLPELRQVGSVLAGQLVCCAKTKRAKSATSRFRTSLRSLIWKISAADNHYVRCIKPNFEKVPELFTSPMVHEQLLFSGVLEAVRIRQRGYSSRLPFRDFGLRYRCVT
;
A
#
# COMPACT_ATOMS: atom_id res chain seq x y z
N MET A 1 2.39 2.83 -11.17
CA MET A 1 0.97 3.13 -10.90
C MET A 1 0.36 3.95 -12.02
N ASP A 2 0.98 5.05 -12.47
CA ASP A 2 0.46 5.81 -13.63
C ASP A 2 0.33 4.95 -14.91
N MET A 3 1.28 4.04 -15.15
CA MET A 3 1.19 3.08 -16.27
C MET A 3 -0.06 2.19 -16.24
N LEU A 4 -0.61 1.89 -15.04
CA LEU A 4 -1.83 1.10 -14.89
C LEU A 4 -3.07 1.93 -15.19
N ASP A 5 -3.06 3.21 -14.80
CA ASP A 5 -4.15 4.15 -15.08
C ASP A 5 -4.25 4.44 -16.59
N GLU A 6 -3.12 4.57 -17.28
CA GLU A 6 -3.07 4.69 -18.74
C GLU A 6 -3.65 3.45 -19.42
N GLU A 7 -3.29 2.26 -18.96
CA GLU A 7 -3.63 1.00 -19.62
C GLU A 7 -5.15 0.71 -19.57
N ILE A 8 -5.87 1.19 -18.55
CA ILE A 8 -7.36 1.10 -18.52
C ILE A 8 -8.01 1.87 -19.67
N THR A 9 -7.39 2.96 -20.11
CA THR A 9 -7.95 3.81 -21.16
C THR A 9 -7.62 3.33 -22.58
N MET A 10 -6.66 2.41 -22.71
CA MET A 10 -6.17 1.93 -24.01
C MET A 10 -7.12 0.88 -24.61
N PRO A 11 -7.51 1.01 -25.89
CA PRO A 11 -8.31 0.00 -26.55
C PRO A 11 -7.51 -1.30 -26.69
N LYS A 12 -8.12 -2.44 -26.33
CA LYS A 12 -7.50 -3.80 -26.32
C LYS A 12 -6.36 -4.01 -25.31
N ALA A 13 -6.24 -3.17 -24.29
CA ALA A 13 -5.37 -3.43 -23.17
C ALA A 13 -5.73 -4.73 -22.44
N SER A 14 -4.71 -5.43 -21.94
CA SER A 14 -4.86 -6.64 -21.11
C SER A 14 -3.84 -6.62 -19.97
N ASP A 15 -4.06 -7.46 -18.95
CA ASP A 15 -3.13 -7.56 -17.83
C ASP A 15 -1.72 -7.99 -18.29
N LEU A 16 -1.62 -8.74 -19.39
CA LEU A 16 -0.36 -9.11 -20.04
C LEU A 16 0.36 -7.90 -20.64
N THR A 17 -0.37 -7.00 -21.33
CA THR A 17 0.23 -5.79 -21.92
C THR A 17 0.70 -4.84 -20.83
N PHE A 18 -0.09 -4.71 -19.74
CA PHE A 18 0.33 -3.98 -18.54
C PHE A 18 1.63 -4.55 -17.96
N CYS A 19 1.69 -5.86 -17.71
CA CYS A 19 2.85 -6.50 -17.13
C CYS A 19 4.11 -6.30 -17.98
N ALA A 20 3.99 -6.50 -19.30
CA ALA A 20 5.09 -6.27 -20.24
C ALA A 20 5.55 -4.80 -20.23
N LYS A 21 4.61 -3.84 -20.15
CA LYS A 21 4.89 -2.41 -20.06
C LYS A 21 5.65 -2.06 -18.78
N VAL A 22 5.27 -2.62 -17.63
CA VAL A 22 5.98 -2.43 -16.35
C VAL A 22 7.40 -2.98 -16.41
N VAL A 23 7.56 -4.21 -16.89
CA VAL A 23 8.88 -4.86 -16.98
C VAL A 23 9.80 -4.08 -17.92
N ARG A 24 9.30 -3.67 -19.09
CA ARG A 24 10.07 -2.86 -20.05
C ARG A 24 10.38 -1.47 -19.51
N GLY A 25 9.40 -0.79 -18.92
CA GLY A 25 9.54 0.58 -18.44
C GLY A 25 10.49 0.72 -17.25
N HIS A 26 10.63 -0.34 -16.43
CA HIS A 26 11.47 -0.33 -15.24
C HIS A 26 12.64 -1.33 -15.29
N ALA A 27 12.99 -1.84 -16.47
CA ALA A 27 14.03 -2.86 -16.66
C ALA A 27 15.39 -2.50 -16.04
N LYS A 28 15.74 -1.20 -16.01
CA LYS A 28 17.01 -0.70 -15.46
C LYS A 28 16.99 -0.48 -13.94
N HIS A 29 15.82 -0.53 -13.31
CA HIS A 29 15.69 -0.17 -11.90
C HIS A 29 16.00 -1.37 -11.01
N PRO A 30 16.93 -1.24 -10.04
CA PRO A 30 17.46 -2.38 -9.27
C PRO A 30 16.42 -3.06 -8.37
N ARG A 31 15.28 -2.41 -8.12
CA ARG A 31 14.18 -2.96 -7.31
C ARG A 31 13.09 -3.65 -8.15
N LEU A 32 13.22 -3.70 -9.47
CA LEU A 32 12.36 -4.53 -10.30
C LEU A 32 12.96 -5.93 -10.39
N LEU A 33 12.15 -6.95 -10.10
CA LEU A 33 12.53 -8.34 -10.27
C LEU A 33 11.82 -8.89 -11.51
N ALA A 34 12.60 -9.48 -12.42
CA ALA A 34 12.07 -10.08 -13.62
C ALA A 34 11.16 -11.28 -13.29
N PRO A 35 10.12 -11.54 -14.09
CA PRO A 35 9.30 -12.74 -13.94
C PRO A 35 10.16 -14.01 -14.02
N LYS A 36 9.94 -14.94 -13.08
CA LYS A 36 10.63 -16.24 -13.06
C LYS A 36 10.17 -17.18 -14.17
N PHE A 37 8.96 -16.97 -14.71
CA PHE A 37 8.35 -17.82 -15.73
C PHE A 37 7.88 -16.96 -16.91
N ALA A 38 8.40 -17.26 -18.11
CA ALA A 38 7.94 -16.63 -19.34
C ALA A 38 6.46 -17.00 -19.61
N GLY A 39 5.65 -16.02 -19.99
CA GLY A 39 4.24 -16.22 -20.38
C GLY A 39 3.19 -15.99 -19.27
N LYS A 40 3.59 -15.84 -18.00
CA LYS A 40 2.66 -15.40 -16.93
C LYS A 40 2.75 -13.89 -16.73
N ALA A 41 1.60 -13.23 -16.59
CA ALA A 41 1.50 -11.82 -16.25
C ALA A 41 1.93 -11.57 -14.79
N THR A 42 3.23 -11.70 -14.50
CA THR A 42 3.78 -11.49 -13.16
C THR A 42 5.00 -10.58 -13.22
N PHE A 43 5.18 -9.76 -12.19
CA PHE A 43 6.40 -8.99 -11.98
C PHE A 43 6.73 -8.99 -10.48
N GLY A 44 8.00 -8.86 -10.13
CA GLY A 44 8.40 -8.74 -8.73
C GLY A 44 8.92 -7.35 -8.40
N VAL A 45 8.78 -6.97 -7.13
CA VAL A 45 9.34 -5.73 -6.58
C VAL A 45 10.13 -6.07 -5.33
N GLN A 46 11.35 -5.54 -5.25
CA GLN A 46 12.16 -5.55 -4.03
C GLN A 46 11.67 -4.41 -3.12
N HIS A 47 10.83 -4.75 -2.15
CA HIS A 47 10.45 -3.85 -1.06
C HIS A 47 11.53 -3.81 0.01
N TYR A 48 11.43 -2.84 0.93
CA TYR A 48 12.33 -2.79 2.09
C TYR A 48 12.23 -4.06 2.95
N ALA A 49 11.01 -4.62 3.03
CA ALA A 49 10.72 -5.82 3.79
C ALA A 49 11.04 -7.12 3.04
N GLY A 50 11.41 -7.07 1.76
CA GLY A 50 11.73 -8.27 0.98
C GLY A 50 11.21 -8.25 -0.45
N CYS A 51 11.46 -9.35 -1.17
CA CYS A 51 10.97 -9.56 -2.52
C CYS A 51 9.49 -9.95 -2.49
N VAL A 52 8.64 -9.23 -3.24
CA VAL A 52 7.23 -9.60 -3.42
C VAL A 52 6.96 -9.79 -4.90
N GLN A 53 6.36 -10.93 -5.25
CA GLN A 53 5.91 -11.23 -6.60
C GLN A 53 4.42 -10.92 -6.72
N TYR A 54 4.05 -10.14 -7.72
CA TYR A 54 2.69 -9.76 -8.03
C TYR A 54 2.19 -10.53 -9.24
N SER A 55 0.95 -11.02 -9.17
CA SER A 55 0.18 -11.45 -10.33
C SER A 55 -0.64 -10.27 -10.83
N CYS A 56 -0.54 -9.95 -12.12
CA CYS A 56 -1.31 -8.90 -12.76
C CYS A 56 -2.75 -9.31 -13.06
N ASP A 57 -3.14 -10.56 -12.78
CA ASP A 57 -4.46 -11.08 -13.10
C ASP A 57 -5.60 -10.25 -12.45
N GLY A 58 -6.46 -9.70 -13.31
CA GLY A 58 -7.57 -8.82 -12.95
C GLY A 58 -7.14 -7.44 -12.47
N PHE A 59 -5.91 -6.99 -12.72
CA PHE A 59 -5.45 -5.66 -12.27
C PHE A 59 -6.19 -4.54 -12.98
N LEU A 60 -6.38 -4.63 -14.29
CA LEU A 60 -7.11 -3.60 -15.05
C LEU A 60 -8.56 -3.49 -14.59
N GLU A 61 -9.23 -4.63 -14.40
CA GLU A 61 -10.62 -4.67 -13.92
C GLU A 61 -10.74 -4.05 -12.52
N LYS A 62 -9.90 -4.49 -11.56
CA LYS A 62 -9.89 -3.95 -10.19
C LYS A 62 -9.58 -2.45 -10.16
N ASN A 63 -8.78 -1.95 -11.09
CA ASN A 63 -8.39 -0.55 -11.13
C ASN A 63 -9.40 0.35 -11.89
N ALA A 64 -10.28 -0.22 -12.71
CA ALA A 64 -11.21 0.52 -13.56
C ALA A 64 -12.29 1.33 -12.78
N ASP A 65 -12.47 1.07 -11.47
CA ASP A 65 -13.38 1.81 -10.56
C ASP A 65 -14.73 2.17 -11.23
N ARG A 66 -15.30 1.18 -11.93
CA ARG A 66 -16.51 1.39 -12.75
C ARG A 66 -17.67 1.72 -11.83
N LEU A 67 -18.23 2.92 -12.02
CA LEU A 67 -19.48 3.29 -11.36
C LEU A 67 -20.63 2.44 -11.90
N PRO A 68 -21.68 2.20 -11.09
CA PRO A 68 -22.89 1.54 -11.55
C PRO A 68 -23.48 2.26 -12.77
N SER A 69 -24.16 1.51 -13.64
CA SER A 69 -24.86 2.11 -14.79
C SER A 69 -25.87 3.16 -14.35
N GLU A 70 -26.20 4.09 -15.24
CA GLU A 70 -27.24 5.09 -14.95
C GLU A 70 -28.57 4.43 -14.56
N ASP A 71 -28.92 3.31 -15.19
CA ASP A 71 -30.11 2.53 -14.85
C ASP A 71 -30.06 1.99 -13.41
N ALA A 72 -28.91 1.47 -12.97
CA ALA A 72 -28.73 0.97 -11.61
C ALA A 72 -28.85 2.10 -10.58
N VAL A 73 -28.34 3.29 -10.90
CA VAL A 73 -28.52 4.48 -10.06
C VAL A 73 -29.97 4.96 -10.07
N GLY A 74 -30.65 4.90 -11.21
CA GLY A 74 -32.07 5.18 -11.35
C GLY A 74 -32.94 4.27 -10.46
N LEU A 75 -32.63 2.97 -10.41
CA LEU A 75 -33.30 2.02 -9.51
C LEU A 75 -33.08 2.37 -8.03
N LEU A 76 -31.87 2.79 -7.65
CA LEU A 76 -31.59 3.22 -6.27
C LEU A 76 -32.39 4.48 -5.89
N LEU A 77 -32.55 5.42 -6.84
CA LEU A 77 -33.34 6.63 -6.64
C LEU A 77 -34.85 6.36 -6.58
N ALA A 78 -35.32 5.33 -7.27
CA ALA A 78 -36.71 4.87 -7.26
C ALA A 78 -37.06 3.99 -6.04
N SER A 79 -36.06 3.63 -5.22
CA SER A 79 -36.28 2.79 -4.05
C SER A 79 -37.17 3.44 -3.00
N SER A 80 -38.01 2.63 -2.36
CA SER A 80 -38.86 3.07 -1.23
C SER A 80 -38.04 3.37 0.04
N LEU A 81 -36.83 2.82 0.15
CA LEU A 81 -35.95 3.02 1.30
C LEU A 81 -35.20 4.36 1.20
N PRO A 82 -35.35 5.27 2.19
CA PRO A 82 -34.67 6.57 2.18
C PRO A 82 -33.14 6.47 2.07
N GLU A 83 -32.53 5.48 2.71
CA GLU A 83 -31.08 5.26 2.71
C GLU A 83 -30.57 4.91 1.32
N LEU A 84 -31.30 4.08 0.57
CA LEU A 84 -30.94 3.71 -0.79
C LEU A 84 -31.07 4.89 -1.76
N ARG A 85 -32.08 5.76 -1.56
CA ARG A 85 -32.19 7.00 -2.33
C ARG A 85 -31.04 7.97 -2.05
N GLN A 86 -30.61 8.06 -0.80
CA GLN A 86 -29.45 8.87 -0.43
C GLN A 86 -28.17 8.36 -1.11
N VAL A 87 -27.94 7.05 -1.11
CA VAL A 87 -26.81 6.43 -1.83
C VAL A 87 -26.92 6.70 -3.34
N GLY A 88 -28.12 6.53 -3.91
CA GLY A 88 -28.39 6.85 -5.32
C GLY A 88 -28.06 8.30 -5.67
N SER A 89 -28.41 9.26 -4.82
CA SER A 89 -28.10 10.69 -5.03
C SER A 89 -26.59 10.96 -5.07
N VAL A 90 -25.83 10.35 -4.16
CA VAL A 90 -24.35 10.46 -4.15
C VAL A 90 -23.75 9.87 -5.42
N LEU A 91 -24.22 8.70 -5.86
CA LEU A 91 -23.75 8.04 -7.07
C LEU A 91 -24.12 8.81 -8.35
N ALA A 92 -25.32 9.39 -8.40
CA ALA A 92 -25.74 10.25 -9.51
C ALA A 92 -24.82 11.48 -9.64
N GLY A 93 -24.48 12.13 -8.51
CA GLY A 93 -23.50 13.22 -8.50
C GLY A 93 -22.11 12.80 -8.99
N GLN A 94 -21.68 11.57 -8.67
CA GLN A 94 -20.42 11.01 -9.12
C GLN A 94 -20.40 10.68 -10.62
N LEU A 95 -21.49 10.17 -11.18
CA LEU A 95 -21.61 9.92 -12.63
C LEU A 95 -21.49 11.23 -13.43
N VAL A 96 -22.20 12.28 -13.01
CA VAL A 96 -22.15 13.60 -13.67
C VAL A 96 -20.74 14.21 -13.62
N CYS A 97 -20.04 14.08 -12.48
CA CYS A 97 -18.69 14.65 -12.37
C CYS A 97 -17.66 13.89 -13.22
N CYS A 98 -17.78 12.56 -13.34
CA CYS A 98 -16.89 11.74 -14.16
C CYS A 98 -17.09 12.00 -15.66
N ALA A 99 -18.34 12.21 -16.10
CA ALA A 99 -18.65 12.55 -17.49
C ALA A 99 -17.98 13.86 -17.95
N LYS A 100 -17.87 14.85 -17.06
CA LYS A 100 -17.24 16.15 -17.36
C LYS A 100 -15.71 16.07 -17.48
N THR A 101 -15.05 15.16 -16.76
CA THR A 101 -13.58 15.16 -16.64
C THR A 101 -12.83 14.39 -17.73
N LYS A 102 -13.51 13.65 -18.63
CA LYS A 102 -12.94 12.77 -19.69
C LYS A 102 -11.83 11.78 -19.27
N ARG A 103 -11.35 11.82 -18.04
CA ARG A 103 -10.44 10.86 -17.42
C ARG A 103 -11.25 9.97 -16.50
N ALA A 104 -11.19 8.67 -16.75
CA ALA A 104 -11.70 7.68 -15.81
C ALA A 104 -10.96 7.85 -14.48
N LYS A 105 -11.71 8.06 -13.39
CA LYS A 105 -11.12 7.96 -12.05
C LYS A 105 -10.80 6.50 -11.84
N SER A 106 -9.52 6.17 -11.72
CA SER A 106 -9.09 4.82 -11.35
C SER A 106 -9.04 4.68 -9.83
N ALA A 107 -9.15 3.44 -9.36
CA ALA A 107 -9.02 3.12 -7.93
C ALA A 107 -7.64 3.58 -7.41
N THR A 108 -6.58 3.38 -8.20
CA THR A 108 -5.21 3.77 -7.87
C THR A 108 -5.03 5.29 -7.78
N SER A 109 -5.66 6.06 -8.66
CA SER A 109 -5.60 7.52 -8.62
C SER A 109 -6.28 8.08 -7.37
N ARG A 110 -7.45 7.53 -7.00
CA ARG A 110 -8.14 7.87 -5.75
C ARG A 110 -7.31 7.50 -4.53
N PHE A 111 -6.77 6.28 -4.50
CA PHE A 111 -5.91 5.80 -3.43
C PHE A 111 -4.67 6.68 -3.27
N ARG A 112 -3.98 7.03 -4.36
CA ARG A 112 -2.79 7.89 -4.33
C ARG A 112 -3.10 9.27 -3.76
N THR A 113 -4.22 9.87 -4.17
CA THR A 113 -4.64 11.19 -3.70
C THR A 113 -4.95 11.16 -2.21
N SER A 114 -5.72 10.16 -1.77
CA SER A 114 -6.03 9.94 -0.36
C SER A 114 -4.76 9.71 0.47
N LEU A 115 -3.86 8.84 0.00
CA LEU A 115 -2.60 8.52 0.65
C LEU A 115 -1.69 9.75 0.78
N ARG A 116 -1.57 10.58 -0.28
CA ARG A 116 -0.78 11.83 -0.21
C ARG A 116 -1.34 12.79 0.85
N SER A 117 -2.65 12.97 0.89
CA SER A 117 -3.30 13.81 1.91
C SER A 117 -3.05 13.29 3.32
N LEU A 118 -3.12 11.96 3.51
CA LEU A 118 -2.85 11.32 4.79
C LEU A 118 -1.40 11.50 5.23
N ILE A 119 -0.44 11.22 4.35
CA ILE A 119 0.99 11.37 4.64
C ILE A 119 1.32 12.82 4.98
N TRP A 120 0.72 13.80 4.29
CA TRP A 120 0.88 15.22 4.62
C TRP A 120 0.42 15.53 6.05
N LYS A 121 -0.77 15.06 6.44
CA LYS A 121 -1.31 15.26 7.79
C LYS A 121 -0.45 14.62 8.87
N ILE A 122 0.02 13.39 8.62
CA ILE A 122 0.92 12.67 9.54
C ILE A 122 2.27 13.40 9.66
N SER A 123 2.82 13.89 8.55
CA SER A 123 4.13 14.57 8.54
C SER A 123 4.12 15.92 9.27
N ALA A 124 2.96 16.54 9.42
CA ALA A 124 2.79 17.79 10.16
C ALA A 124 2.60 17.59 11.67
N ALA A 125 2.38 16.35 12.14
CA ALA A 125 2.17 16.02 13.54
C ALA A 125 3.44 15.45 14.20
N ASP A 126 3.44 15.42 15.54
CA ASP A 126 4.41 14.61 16.28
C ASP A 126 3.99 13.13 16.23
N ASN A 127 4.91 12.26 15.81
CA ASN A 127 4.58 10.90 15.39
C ASN A 127 5.09 9.87 16.38
N HIS A 128 4.17 9.07 16.91
CA HIS A 128 4.49 7.91 17.74
C HIS A 128 4.21 6.61 16.99
N TYR A 129 5.13 5.65 17.09
CA TYR A 129 5.06 4.37 16.37
C TYR A 129 4.83 3.21 17.33
N VAL A 130 3.70 2.52 17.19
CA VAL A 130 3.40 1.26 17.90
C VAL A 130 3.50 0.10 16.91
N ARG A 131 4.26 -0.94 17.27
CA ARG A 131 4.44 -2.15 16.46
C ARG A 131 3.78 -3.34 17.16
N CYS A 132 2.69 -3.83 16.59
CA CYS A 132 2.02 -5.03 17.07
C CYS A 132 2.68 -6.27 16.47
N ILE A 133 2.99 -7.27 17.30
CA ILE A 133 3.61 -8.54 16.88
C ILE A 133 2.65 -9.68 17.20
N LYS A 134 2.37 -10.52 16.21
CA LYS A 134 1.56 -11.72 16.37
C LYS A 134 2.47 -12.87 16.84
N PRO A 135 2.24 -13.46 18.04
CA PRO A 135 3.17 -14.44 18.60
C PRO A 135 3.08 -15.82 17.95
N ASN A 136 1.92 -16.21 17.41
CA ASN A 136 1.68 -17.51 16.76
C ASN A 136 0.49 -17.43 15.77
N PHE A 137 0.36 -18.36 14.83
CA PHE A 137 -0.73 -18.37 13.83
C PHE A 137 -2.04 -18.95 14.36
N GLU A 138 -1.92 -19.85 15.33
CA GLU A 138 -2.94 -20.68 15.96
C GLU A 138 -3.90 -19.86 16.85
N LYS A 139 -3.53 -18.61 17.15
CA LYS A 139 -4.29 -17.67 18.00
C LYS A 139 -4.41 -18.17 19.45
N VAL A 140 -3.40 -18.87 19.94
CA VAL A 140 -3.35 -19.44 21.29
C VAL A 140 -2.53 -18.51 22.19
N PRO A 141 -2.98 -18.17 23.41
CA PRO A 141 -2.16 -17.39 24.35
C PRO A 141 -0.88 -18.16 24.74
N GLU A 142 0.17 -17.42 25.13
CA GLU A 142 1.45 -17.97 25.62
C GLU A 142 2.27 -18.83 24.63
N LEU A 143 1.75 -19.11 23.43
CA LEU A 143 2.48 -19.78 22.37
C LEU A 143 3.33 -18.78 21.58
N PHE A 144 4.65 -18.97 21.55
CA PHE A 144 5.58 -18.10 20.83
C PHE A 144 6.33 -18.84 19.72
N THR A 145 6.05 -18.47 18.47
CA THR A 145 6.70 -19.04 17.29
C THR A 145 7.85 -18.14 16.85
N SER A 146 9.06 -18.45 17.32
CA SER A 146 10.25 -17.60 17.10
C SER A 146 10.54 -17.23 15.63
N PRO A 147 10.53 -18.16 14.65
CA PRO A 147 10.79 -17.82 13.25
C PRO A 147 9.80 -16.79 12.69
N MET A 148 8.52 -16.96 13.00
CA MET A 148 7.44 -16.06 12.58
C MET A 148 7.58 -14.67 13.19
N VAL A 149 7.93 -14.58 14.47
CA VAL A 149 8.14 -13.30 15.14
C VAL A 149 9.40 -12.62 14.60
N HIS A 150 10.46 -13.38 14.33
CA HIS A 150 11.67 -12.85 13.72
C HIS A 150 11.41 -12.22 12.35
N GLU A 151 10.66 -12.91 11.48
CA GLU A 151 10.23 -12.36 10.18
C GLU A 151 9.44 -11.06 10.34
N GLN A 152 8.49 -11.00 11.28
CA GLN A 152 7.74 -9.78 11.56
C GLN A 152 8.64 -8.63 12.03
N LEU A 153 9.66 -8.90 12.84
CA LEU A 153 10.61 -7.87 13.30
C LEU A 153 11.48 -7.33 12.15
N LEU A 154 11.85 -8.18 11.18
CA LEU A 154 12.50 -7.78 9.94
C LEU A 154 11.55 -6.91 9.10
N PHE A 155 10.35 -7.41 8.83
CA PHE A 155 9.39 -6.76 7.92
C PHE A 155 8.78 -5.48 8.49
N SER A 156 8.67 -5.32 9.80
CA SER A 156 8.19 -4.09 10.45
C SER A 156 9.26 -2.99 10.57
N GLY A 157 10.51 -3.31 10.21
CA GLY A 157 11.64 -2.39 10.31
C GLY A 157 12.13 -2.16 11.75
N VAL A 158 11.70 -2.97 12.72
CA VAL A 158 12.15 -2.84 14.12
C VAL A 158 13.66 -3.06 14.21
N LEU A 159 14.17 -4.09 13.55
CA LEU A 159 15.62 -4.37 13.53
C LEU A 159 16.42 -3.30 12.78
N GLU A 160 15.84 -2.74 11.72
CA GLU A 160 16.47 -1.62 10.99
C GLU A 160 16.49 -0.35 11.84
N ALA A 161 15.43 -0.05 12.60
CA ALA A 161 15.39 1.09 13.52
C ALA A 161 16.46 0.98 14.62
N VAL A 162 16.65 -0.22 15.17
CA VAL A 162 17.75 -0.50 16.12
C VAL A 162 19.10 -0.25 15.46
N ARG A 163 19.31 -0.75 14.24
CA ARG A 163 20.55 -0.58 13.48
C ARG A 163 20.85 0.89 13.17
N ILE A 164 19.86 1.66 12.74
CA ILE A 164 19.99 3.11 12.48
C ILE A 164 20.39 3.83 13.77
N ARG A 165 19.77 3.50 14.90
CA ARG A 165 20.07 4.10 16.20
C ARG A 165 21.47 3.74 16.70
N GLN A 166 21.94 2.53 16.43
CA GLN A 166 23.29 2.07 16.77
C GLN A 166 24.39 2.75 15.94
N ARG A 167 24.10 3.14 14.69
CA ARG A 167 25.05 3.91 13.85
C ARG A 167 25.25 5.35 14.33
N GLY A 168 24.34 5.88 15.14
CA GLY A 168 24.50 7.15 15.83
C GLY A 168 25.03 6.97 17.26
N TYR A 169 24.93 8.01 18.07
CA TYR A 169 25.14 7.93 19.52
C TYR A 169 23.96 7.20 20.17
N SER A 170 24.08 5.88 20.30
CA SER A 170 23.08 4.99 20.88
C SER A 170 22.83 5.27 22.36
N SER A 171 23.90 5.65 23.08
CA SER A 171 23.86 6.08 24.47
C SER A 171 23.80 7.60 24.57
N ARG A 172 22.72 8.12 25.17
CA ARG A 172 22.55 9.55 25.48
C ARG A 172 22.32 9.68 26.98
N LEU A 173 23.41 9.57 27.74
CA LEU A 173 23.39 9.68 29.19
C LEU A 173 23.76 11.10 29.60
N PRO A 174 23.00 11.75 30.50
CA PRO A 174 23.45 12.95 31.18
C PRO A 174 24.77 12.70 31.92
N PHE A 175 25.62 13.72 32.01
CA PHE A 175 26.97 13.60 32.59
C PHE A 175 26.98 12.97 33.99
N ARG A 176 26.04 13.38 34.86
CA ARG A 176 25.89 12.84 36.22
C ARG A 176 25.70 11.32 36.22
N ASP A 177 24.80 10.83 35.37
CA ASP A 177 24.45 9.40 35.32
C ASP A 177 25.59 8.58 34.67
N PHE A 178 26.30 9.18 33.72
CA PHE A 178 27.51 8.59 33.15
C PHE A 178 28.59 8.41 34.23
N GLY A 179 28.88 9.45 35.03
CA GLY A 179 29.87 9.40 36.10
C GLY A 179 29.52 8.40 37.20
N LEU A 180 28.24 8.26 37.55
CA LEU A 180 27.79 7.24 38.51
C LEU A 180 27.93 5.82 37.95
N ARG A 181 27.54 5.60 36.68
CA ARG A 181 27.52 4.27 36.06
C ARG A 181 28.90 3.71 35.77
N TYR A 182 29.85 4.54 35.36
CA TYR A 182 31.21 4.12 34.98
C TYR A 182 32.26 4.43 36.06
N ARG A 183 31.83 4.71 37.30
CA ARG A 183 32.72 5.05 38.41
C ARG A 183 33.80 4.01 38.70
N CYS A 184 33.49 2.72 38.49
CA CYS A 184 34.42 1.61 38.74
C CYS A 184 35.44 1.36 37.62
N VAL A 185 35.37 2.11 36.52
CA VAL A 185 36.34 2.04 35.42
C VAL A 185 37.47 3.08 35.61
N THR A 186 37.36 3.92 36.64
CA THR A 186 38.39 4.87 37.10
C THR A 186 38.94 4.40 38.42
#